data_AF-A0A671LRI0-F1
#
_entry.id   AF-A0A671LRI0-F1
#
_cell.length_a   1.000
_cell.length_b   1.000
_cell.length_c   1.000
_cell.angle_alpha   90.00
_cell.angle_beta   90.00
_cell.angle_gamma   90.00
#
_symmetry.space_group_name_H-M   'P 1'
#
loop_
_entity.id
_entity.type
_entity.pdbx_description
1 polymer ?
#
loop_
_entity_poly.entity_id
_entity_poly.type
_entity_poly.pdbx_seq_one_letter_code
_entity_poly.pdbx_strand_id
1 'polypeptide(L)'
;VLNFKCPAGQSISSITSEHNNRYEDRVWDFGCQATNGQSESCFWTSYVNDFDQVIFFECPARHVIAGMSSYHSNHHEDRRWQFNCCRSNCISANCHWTSYVNSFDEYFHWTVPSQNVLVGTQSYHQNREEDRRFRFKVCSQRRC
;
A
#
# COMPACT_ATOMS: atom_id res chain seq x y z
N VAL A 1 9.67 -0.53 -12.48
CA VAL A 1 9.83 -1.19 -11.16
C VAL A 1 9.61 -0.14 -10.08
N LEU A 2 8.80 -0.46 -9.07
CA LEU A 2 8.56 0.35 -7.88
C LEU A 2 9.37 -0.25 -6.71
N ASN A 3 10.13 0.57 -5.99
CA ASN A 3 10.75 0.19 -4.72
C ASN A 3 10.83 1.41 -3.80
N PHE A 4 9.85 1.55 -2.91
CA PHE A 4 9.73 2.70 -2.02
C PHE A 4 9.72 2.25 -0.55
N LYS A 5 10.42 3.00 0.30
CA LYS A 5 10.45 2.83 1.76
C LYS A 5 10.54 4.19 2.44
N CYS A 6 9.69 4.42 3.43
CA CYS A 6 9.76 5.59 4.28
C CYS A 6 11.01 5.59 5.17
N PRO A 7 11.49 6.77 5.61
CA PRO A 7 12.54 6.88 6.61
C PRO A 7 12.21 6.11 7.90
N ALA A 8 13.23 5.77 8.68
CA ALA A 8 13.05 5.10 9.97
C ALA A 8 12.10 5.88 10.88
N GLY A 9 11.18 5.18 11.56
CA GLY A 9 10.16 5.80 12.41
C GLY A 9 8.97 6.40 11.65
N GLN A 10 8.95 6.31 10.31
CA GLN A 10 7.84 6.79 9.49
C GLN A 10 7.12 5.65 8.75
N SER A 11 5.86 5.89 8.37
CA SER A 11 5.05 4.99 7.55
C SER A 11 4.35 5.75 6.44
N ILE A 12 3.83 5.02 5.45
CA ILE A 12 3.17 5.64 4.29
C ILE A 12 1.96 6.46 4.78
N SER A 13 1.87 7.71 4.32
CA SER A 13 0.80 8.67 4.65
C SER A 13 0.02 9.14 3.45
N SER A 14 0.56 9.02 2.24
CA SER A 14 -0.17 9.23 1.01
C SER A 14 0.33 8.32 -0.10
N ILE A 15 -0.57 7.97 -1.01
CA ILE A 15 -0.27 7.19 -2.20
C ILE A 15 -0.89 7.94 -3.37
N THR A 16 -0.05 8.32 -4.33
CA THR A 16 -0.47 8.88 -5.61
C THR A 16 -0.16 7.86 -6.69
N SER A 17 -1.08 7.63 -7.61
CA SER A 17 -0.82 6.79 -8.77
C SER A 17 -1.60 7.25 -9.98
N GLU A 18 -0.97 7.17 -11.15
CA GLU A 18 -1.55 7.47 -12.44
C GLU A 18 -1.31 6.28 -13.37
N HIS A 19 -2.32 5.91 -14.15
CA HIS A 19 -2.17 4.93 -15.21
C HIS A 19 -1.57 5.58 -16.46
N ASN A 20 -0.52 4.99 -17.00
CA ASN A 20 0.09 5.46 -18.24
C ASN A 20 -0.30 4.56 -19.40
N ASN A 21 -1.36 4.92 -20.12
CA ASN A 21 -1.92 4.16 -21.26
C ASN A 21 -0.91 3.92 -22.41
N ARG A 22 0.24 4.59 -22.45
CA ARG A 22 1.27 4.28 -23.45
C ARG A 22 2.10 3.04 -23.06
N TYR A 23 2.24 2.80 -21.76
CA TYR A 23 3.00 1.69 -21.20
C TYR A 23 2.10 0.65 -20.51
N GLU A 24 0.78 0.89 -20.51
CA GLU A 24 -0.26 0.13 -19.77
C GLU A 24 0.19 -0.18 -18.34
N ASP A 25 0.79 0.82 -17.69
CA ASP A 25 1.40 0.64 -16.38
C ASP A 25 1.20 1.86 -15.48
N ARG A 26 0.96 1.60 -14.20
CA ARG A 26 0.82 2.63 -13.17
C ARG A 26 2.17 3.17 -12.70
N VAL A 27 2.30 4.50 -12.64
CA VAL A 27 3.37 5.19 -11.91
C VAL A 27 2.95 5.50 -10.48
N TRP A 28 3.91 5.64 -9.57
CA TRP A 28 3.64 5.69 -8.12
C TRP A 28 4.49 6.77 -7.44
N ASP A 29 3.85 7.52 -6.54
CA ASP A 29 4.50 8.46 -5.63
C ASP A 29 3.90 8.34 -4.21
N PHE A 30 4.70 8.64 -3.19
CA PHE A 30 4.37 8.35 -1.80
C PHE A 30 4.76 9.47 -0.85
N GLY A 31 3.87 9.73 0.11
CA GLY A 31 4.16 10.54 1.29
C GLY A 31 4.45 9.67 2.50
N CYS A 32 5.20 10.22 3.45
CA CYS A 32 5.48 9.58 4.74
C CYS A 32 4.99 10.43 5.91
N GLN A 33 4.64 9.79 7.02
CA GLN A 33 4.33 10.43 8.29
C GLN A 33 5.07 9.75 9.45
N ALA A 34 5.37 10.52 10.49
CA ALA A 34 5.83 9.96 11.76
C ALA A 34 4.82 8.94 12.30
N THR A 35 5.31 7.82 12.82
CA THR A 35 4.49 6.74 13.36
C THR A 35 4.82 6.53 14.82
N ASN A 36 3.84 6.75 15.70
CA ASN A 36 4.06 6.64 17.14
C ASN A 36 4.52 5.23 17.53
N GLY A 37 5.57 5.17 18.35
CA GLY A 37 6.16 3.92 18.87
C GLY A 37 6.52 2.89 17.81
N GLN A 38 6.85 3.33 16.59
CA GLN A 38 7.46 2.46 15.58
C GLN A 38 8.90 2.15 16.00
N SER A 39 9.26 0.86 16.00
CA SER A 39 10.62 0.41 16.20
C SER A 39 11.35 0.21 14.87
N GLU A 40 12.67 0.02 14.92
CA GLU A 40 13.47 -0.35 13.74
C GLU A 40 13.22 -1.79 13.24
N SER A 41 12.42 -2.58 13.97
CA SER A 41 12.04 -3.93 13.57
C SER A 41 11.07 -3.88 12.39
N CYS A 42 11.62 -4.06 11.19
CA CYS A 42 10.90 -4.10 9.94
C CYS A 42 11.31 -5.31 9.10
N PHE A 43 10.41 -5.77 8.25
CA PHE A 43 10.70 -6.80 7.27
C PHE A 43 9.93 -6.58 5.97
N TRP A 44 10.54 -6.97 4.86
CA TRP A 44 9.85 -7.11 3.58
C TRP A 44 9.16 -8.46 3.50
N THR A 45 7.93 -8.47 3.01
CA THR A 45 7.24 -9.72 2.66
C THR A 45 7.86 -10.35 1.41
N SER A 46 7.57 -11.64 1.19
CA SER A 46 7.58 -12.18 -0.18
C SER A 46 6.53 -11.47 -1.04
N TYR A 47 6.50 -11.76 -2.35
CA TYR A 47 5.38 -11.34 -3.18
C TYR A 47 4.07 -11.91 -2.60
N VAL A 48 3.09 -11.04 -2.37
CA VAL A 48 1.83 -11.40 -1.71
C VAL A 48 0.74 -11.83 -2.69
N ASN A 49 0.98 -11.63 -3.98
CA ASN A 49 0.10 -12.04 -5.07
C ASN A 49 0.92 -12.53 -6.26
N ASP A 50 0.28 -13.35 -7.10
CA ASP A 50 0.70 -13.60 -8.48
C ASP A 50 -0.01 -12.62 -9.42
N PHE A 51 0.41 -12.62 -10.69
CA PHE A 51 -0.24 -11.82 -11.74
C PHE A 51 -1.71 -12.22 -11.89
N ASP A 52 -2.55 -11.26 -12.23
CA ASP A 52 -4.01 -11.37 -12.35
C ASP A 52 -4.73 -11.75 -11.05
N GLN A 53 -3.98 -11.99 -9.97
CA GLN A 53 -4.54 -12.36 -8.68
C GLN A 53 -4.79 -11.13 -7.81
N VAL A 54 -5.77 -11.31 -6.93
CA VAL A 54 -6.12 -10.32 -5.93
C VAL A 54 -4.98 -10.14 -4.93
N ILE A 55 -4.76 -8.90 -4.52
CA ILE A 55 -4.04 -8.58 -3.28
C ILE A 55 -5.08 -8.58 -2.17
N PHE A 56 -4.87 -9.35 -1.12
CA PHE A 56 -5.60 -9.21 0.14
C PHE A 56 -4.60 -9.35 1.28
N PHE A 57 -3.93 -8.25 1.59
CA PHE A 57 -2.78 -8.24 2.50
C PHE A 57 -3.01 -7.31 3.68
N GLU A 58 -2.64 -7.78 4.86
CA GLU A 58 -2.50 -6.99 6.07
C GLU A 58 -1.16 -7.31 6.70
N CYS A 59 -0.45 -6.28 7.18
CA CYS A 59 0.70 -6.51 8.04
C CYS A 59 0.25 -7.24 9.33
N PRO A 60 1.15 -8.00 9.97
CA PRO A 60 0.83 -8.65 11.25
C PRO A 60 0.36 -7.62 12.28
N ALA A 61 -0.35 -8.10 13.31
CA ALA A 61 -0.77 -7.24 14.41
C ALA A 61 0.40 -6.38 14.93
N ARG A 62 0.10 -5.11 15.24
CA ARG A 62 1.11 -4.12 15.69
C ARG A 62 2.20 -3.83 14.65
N HIS A 63 1.86 -3.86 13.37
CA HIS A 63 2.74 -3.41 12.29
C HIS A 63 2.01 -2.43 11.36
N VAL A 64 2.78 -1.51 10.78
CA VAL A 64 2.33 -0.55 9.76
C VAL A 64 3.03 -0.83 8.44
N ILE A 65 2.39 -0.46 7.34
CA ILE A 65 3.03 -0.45 6.01
C ILE A 65 3.91 0.80 5.92
N ALA A 66 5.22 0.59 5.89
CA ALA A 66 6.23 1.64 5.76
C ALA A 66 6.95 1.62 4.40
N GLY A 67 6.55 0.73 3.49
CA GLY A 67 7.11 0.67 2.15
C GLY A 67 6.32 -0.27 1.25
N MET A 68 6.42 -0.01 -0.05
CA MET A 68 5.77 -0.76 -1.11
C MET A 68 6.78 -1.00 -2.23
N SER A 69 6.86 -2.24 -2.68
CA SER A 69 7.71 -2.65 -3.80
C SER A 69 6.87 -3.48 -4.76
N SER A 70 7.05 -3.25 -6.07
CA SER A 70 6.33 -4.00 -7.08
C SER A 70 7.07 -3.97 -8.41
N TYR A 71 6.86 -5.00 -9.22
CA TYR A 71 7.35 -5.03 -10.59
C TYR A 71 6.21 -5.38 -11.53
N HIS A 72 6.28 -4.78 -12.71
CA HIS A 72 5.34 -4.95 -13.80
C HIS A 72 5.83 -6.03 -14.76
N SER A 73 4.92 -6.77 -15.36
CA SER A 73 5.20 -7.73 -16.44
C SER A 73 4.32 -7.42 -17.64
N ASN A 74 4.92 -6.96 -18.74
CA ASN A 74 4.19 -6.70 -20.00
C ASN A 74 3.55 -7.96 -20.61
N HIS A 75 3.92 -9.16 -20.16
CA HIS A 75 3.22 -10.37 -20.60
C HIS A 75 1.84 -10.50 -19.97
N HIS A 76 1.70 -10.02 -18.74
CA HIS A 76 0.45 -10.08 -17.96
C HIS A 76 -0.23 -8.71 -17.87
N GLU A 77 0.44 -7.64 -18.31
CA GLU A 77 0.08 -6.23 -18.09
C GLU A 77 -0.33 -5.95 -16.63
N ASP A 78 0.41 -6.56 -15.70
CA ASP A 78 0.06 -6.57 -14.29
C ASP A 78 1.29 -6.57 -13.36
N ARG A 79 1.06 -6.32 -12.07
CA ARG A 79 2.05 -6.15 -11.02
C ARG A 79 1.95 -7.17 -9.89
N ARG A 80 3.12 -7.65 -9.46
CA ARG A 80 3.28 -8.39 -8.19
C ARG A 80 3.80 -7.49 -7.09
N TRP A 81 3.28 -7.66 -5.88
CA TRP A 81 3.46 -6.71 -4.79
C TRP A 81 4.16 -7.29 -3.57
N GLN A 82 5.01 -6.48 -2.96
CA GLN A 82 5.62 -6.70 -1.66
C GLN A 82 5.40 -5.48 -0.78
N PHE A 83 5.32 -5.72 0.53
CA PHE A 83 5.11 -4.68 1.52
C PHE A 83 6.21 -4.74 2.57
N ASN A 84 6.67 -3.56 3.02
CA ASN A 84 7.58 -3.45 4.16
C ASN A 84 6.75 -3.17 5.41
N CYS A 85 6.65 -4.15 6.29
CA CYS A 85 5.95 -4.04 7.56
C CYS A 85 6.92 -3.65 8.67
N CYS A 86 6.63 -2.57 9.39
CA CYS A 86 7.42 -2.13 10.54
C CYS A 86 6.59 -2.20 11.83
N ARG A 87 7.17 -2.74 12.89
CA ARG A 87 6.49 -2.92 14.18
C ARG A 87 6.21 -1.56 14.83
N SER A 88 4.97 -1.35 15.27
CA SER A 88 4.55 -0.22 16.10
C SER A 88 3.62 -0.70 17.22
N ASN A 89 3.94 -0.34 18.47
CA ASN A 89 3.17 -0.75 19.65
C ASN A 89 1.92 0.12 19.91
N CYS A 90 1.68 1.11 19.05
CA CYS A 90 0.76 2.21 19.32
C CYS A 90 -0.38 2.27 18.32
N ILE A 91 -0.59 1.15 17.63
CA ILE A 91 -1.75 0.88 16.79
C ILE A 91 -2.86 0.33 17.70
N SER A 92 -4.06 0.89 17.58
CA SER A 92 -5.26 0.38 18.23
C SER A 92 -5.93 -0.72 17.39
N ALA A 93 -6.88 -1.44 17.98
CA ALA A 93 -7.71 -2.38 17.24
C ALA A 93 -8.84 -1.71 16.43
N ASN A 94 -8.97 -0.38 16.51
CA ASN A 94 -9.96 0.35 15.72
C ASN A 94 -9.47 0.48 14.28
N CYS A 95 -9.90 -0.45 13.43
CA CYS A 95 -9.47 -0.55 12.05
C CYS A 95 -10.68 -0.63 11.13
N HIS A 96 -10.56 -0.05 9.94
CA HIS A 96 -11.56 -0.15 8.90
C HIS A 96 -10.93 -0.18 7.52
N TRP A 97 -11.64 -0.80 6.59
CA TRP A 97 -11.34 -0.72 5.17
C TRP A 97 -11.96 0.53 4.59
N THR A 98 -11.23 1.21 3.71
CA THR A 98 -11.80 2.26 2.87
C THR A 98 -12.70 1.64 1.80
N SER A 99 -13.52 2.48 1.15
CA SER A 99 -14.00 2.17 -0.20
C SER A 99 -12.80 2.07 -1.16
N TYR A 100 -13.05 1.59 -2.39
CA TYR A 100 -12.04 1.73 -3.45
C TYR A 100 -11.71 3.20 -3.65
N VAL A 101 -10.42 3.51 -3.69
CA VAL A 101 -9.91 4.88 -3.76
C VAL A 101 -9.75 5.38 -5.19
N ASN A 102 -9.87 4.48 -6.16
CA ASN A 102 -9.77 4.77 -7.59
C ASN A 102 -10.72 3.88 -8.42
N SER A 103 -10.98 4.36 -9.63
CA SER A 103 -11.47 3.60 -10.77
C SER A 103 -10.29 3.12 -11.64
N PHE A 104 -10.57 2.25 -12.61
CA PHE A 104 -9.57 1.85 -13.60
C PHE A 104 -9.14 3.05 -14.45
N ASP A 105 -7.89 3.03 -14.91
CA ASP A 105 -7.21 4.09 -15.67
C ASP A 105 -7.11 5.46 -14.97
N GLU A 106 -7.66 5.55 -13.76
CA GLU A 106 -7.81 6.82 -13.07
C GLU A 106 -6.51 7.21 -12.35
N TYR A 107 -6.18 8.49 -12.44
CA TYR A 107 -5.32 9.14 -11.47
C TYR A 107 -6.00 9.14 -10.10
N PHE A 108 -5.26 8.78 -9.06
CA PHE A 108 -5.72 9.03 -7.71
C PHE A 108 -4.61 9.59 -6.83
N HIS A 109 -5.03 10.41 -5.87
CA HIS A 109 -4.23 10.80 -4.72
C HIS A 109 -5.03 10.47 -3.46
N TRP A 110 -4.51 9.56 -2.65
CA TRP A 110 -5.15 9.14 -1.41
C TRP A 110 -4.24 9.44 -0.22
N THR A 111 -4.82 9.97 0.85
CA THR A 111 -4.13 10.25 2.11
C THR A 111 -4.69 9.38 3.23
N VAL A 112 -3.79 8.91 4.09
CA VAL A 112 -4.17 8.22 5.32
C VAL A 112 -4.93 9.22 6.21
N PRO A 113 -6.14 8.88 6.69
CA PRO A 113 -6.90 9.77 7.55
C PRO A 113 -6.11 10.18 8.80
N SER A 114 -6.36 11.40 9.29
CA SER A 114 -5.71 11.91 10.50
C SER A 114 -5.83 10.91 11.66
N GLN A 115 -4.78 10.80 12.46
CA GLN A 115 -4.66 9.85 13.57
C GLN A 115 -4.77 8.37 13.19
N ASN A 116 -4.68 8.02 11.90
CA ASN A 116 -4.62 6.64 11.45
C ASN A 116 -3.26 6.32 10.83
N VAL A 117 -3.02 5.02 10.63
CA VAL A 117 -1.86 4.45 9.95
C VAL A 117 -2.33 3.39 8.95
N LEU A 118 -1.62 3.27 7.82
CA LEU A 118 -1.85 2.24 6.83
C LEU A 118 -1.34 0.89 7.34
N VAL A 119 -2.20 -0.13 7.33
CA VAL A 119 -1.85 -1.49 7.81
C VAL A 119 -2.13 -2.59 6.79
N GLY A 120 -2.91 -2.31 5.75
CA GLY A 120 -3.28 -3.32 4.76
C GLY A 120 -3.68 -2.72 3.43
N THR A 121 -3.60 -3.56 2.40
CA THR A 121 -3.91 -3.20 1.02
C THR A 121 -4.72 -4.34 0.40
N GLN A 122 -5.80 -3.98 -0.28
CA GLN A 122 -6.54 -4.88 -1.14
C GLN A 122 -6.64 -4.31 -2.54
N SER A 123 -6.45 -5.17 -3.52
CA SER A 123 -6.55 -4.80 -4.92
C SER A 123 -6.98 -5.98 -5.77
N TYR A 124 -7.62 -5.70 -6.89
CA TYR A 124 -7.90 -6.68 -7.93
C TYR A 124 -7.58 -6.09 -9.30
N HIS A 125 -7.16 -6.96 -10.20
CA HIS A 125 -6.84 -6.67 -11.60
C HIS A 125 -8.06 -6.93 -12.48
N GLN A 126 -8.15 -6.23 -13.61
CA GLN A 126 -9.16 -6.47 -14.62
C GLN A 126 -8.59 -6.32 -16.03
N ASN A 127 -8.58 -7.44 -16.78
CA ASN A 127 -7.90 -7.53 -18.08
C ASN A 127 -8.51 -6.66 -19.19
N ARG A 128 -9.74 -6.14 -19.02
CA ARG A 128 -10.30 -5.23 -20.03
C ARG A 128 -9.56 -3.88 -20.01
N GLU A 129 -9.23 -3.42 -18.82
CA GLU A 129 -8.53 -2.17 -18.58
C GLU A 129 -7.02 -2.40 -18.36
N GLU A 130 -6.60 -3.66 -18.15
CA GLU A 130 -5.23 -4.04 -17.76
C GLU A 130 -4.72 -3.22 -16.56
N ASP A 131 -5.62 -3.05 -15.59
CA ASP A 131 -5.41 -2.13 -14.48
C ASP A 131 -5.99 -2.66 -13.16
N ARG A 132 -5.54 -2.06 -12.05
CA ARG A 132 -5.90 -2.43 -10.70
C ARG A 132 -6.69 -1.34 -9.97
N ARG A 133 -7.72 -1.77 -9.26
CA ARG A 133 -8.40 -0.95 -8.24
C ARG A 133 -7.83 -1.23 -6.87
N PHE A 134 -7.73 -0.19 -6.04
CA PHE A 134 -7.11 -0.25 -4.72
C PHE A 134 -8.09 0.20 -3.65
N ARG A 135 -8.04 -0.48 -2.51
CA ARG A 135 -8.60 -0.02 -1.24
C ARG A 135 -7.65 -0.37 -0.11
N PHE A 136 -7.69 0.40 0.96
CA PHE A 136 -6.71 0.33 2.03
C PHE A 136 -7.37 0.02 3.37
N LYS A 137 -6.63 -0.66 4.24
CA LYS A 137 -7.01 -0.84 5.63
C LYS A 137 -6.19 0.12 6.47
N VAL A 138 -6.89 0.91 7.27
CA VAL A 138 -6.27 1.84 8.22
C VAL A 138 -6.70 1.50 9.63
N CYS A 139 -5.81 1.74 10.59
CA CYS A 139 -6.10 1.61 12.01
C CYS A 139 -5.76 2.92 12.73
N SER A 140 -6.52 3.26 13.76
CA SER A 140 -6.20 4.43 14.58
C SER A 140 -4.90 4.20 15.34
N GLN A 141 -3.98 5.16 15.28
CA GLN A 141 -2.81 5.21 16.13
C GLN A 141 -3.09 6.10 17.35
N ARG A 142 -2.56 5.68 18.50
CA ARG A 142 -2.62 6.44 19.77
C ARG A 142 -1.26 7.03 20.10
N ARG A 143 -1.26 7.99 21.02
CA ARG A 143 -0.01 8.42 21.65
C ARG A 143 0.45 7.38 22.65
N CYS A 144 1.74 7.15 22.62
CA CYS A 144 2.59 6.28 23.41
C CYS A 144 4.01 6.86 23.26
#